data_AF-A0A2D5HMC7-F1
#
_entry.id   AF-A0A2D5HMC7-F1
#
_cell.length_a   1.000
_cell.length_b   1.000
_cell.length_c   1.000
_cell.angle_alpha   90.00
_cell.angle_beta   90.00
_cell.angle_gamma   90.00
#
_symmetry.space_group_name_H-M   'P 1'
#
loop_
_entity.id
_entity.type
_entity.pdbx_description
1 polymer ?
#
loop_
_entity_poly.entity_id
_entity_poly.type
_entity_poly.pdbx_seq_one_letter_code
_entity_poly.pdbx_strand_id
1 'polypeptide(L)'
;MKTIRHPEKQKNNSSISIKKPDWLKVRAPTSDNWKKVKDLMKSKKLVTVCEEAACPNIGECWSKKHATMMILGEVCTRACAFCNITTGTPNAIDVFEPIRVAEAVNDMELEHVVITSVDRDDLKDGGATQFANTIYEIRKKSPNTSIEILTPDFRNKSNSLEIIMASEPDVFNHNLETVPSLYNEVRPGARYFTSLKLLH
;
A
#
# COMPACT_ATOMS: atom_id res chain seq x y z
N MET A 1 -22.51 13.09 3.51
CA MET A 1 -21.74 12.35 4.54
C MET A 1 -20.52 13.18 4.91
N LYS A 2 -20.35 13.56 6.18
CA LYS A 2 -19.11 14.23 6.63
C LYS A 2 -17.96 13.24 6.47
N THR A 3 -17.01 13.56 5.61
CA THR A 3 -15.75 12.81 5.50
C THR A 3 -15.04 12.90 6.85
N ILE A 4 -14.89 11.75 7.51
CA ILE A 4 -14.18 11.66 8.79
C ILE A 4 -12.70 11.89 8.46
N ARG A 5 -12.20 13.11 8.66
CA ARG A 5 -10.77 13.40 8.62
C ARG A 5 -10.15 13.02 9.97
N HIS A 6 -8.92 12.52 9.94
CA HIS A 6 -8.13 12.27 11.15
C HIS A 6 -8.13 13.50 12.08
N PRO A 7 -8.19 13.35 13.42
CA PRO A 7 -8.16 14.48 14.35
C PRO A 7 -7.00 15.46 14.10
N GLU A 8 -5.83 14.96 13.69
CA GLU A 8 -4.67 15.79 13.35
C GLU A 8 -4.83 16.57 12.02
N LYS A 9 -5.67 16.10 11.10
CA LYS A 9 -5.95 16.74 9.79
C LYS A 9 -7.23 17.59 9.80
N GLN A 10 -8.06 17.51 10.85
CA GLN A 10 -9.32 18.27 10.96
C GLN A 10 -9.09 19.78 11.03
N LYS A 11 -7.98 20.22 11.63
CA LYS A 11 -7.65 21.64 11.79
C LYS A 11 -7.00 22.27 10.57
N ASN A 12 -6.63 21.47 9.56
CA ASN A 12 -5.95 21.99 8.38
C ASN A 12 -6.97 22.62 7.43
N ASN A 13 -6.74 23.89 7.08
CA ASN A 13 -7.52 24.59 6.06
C ASN A 13 -7.49 23.81 4.74
N SER A 14 -8.62 23.78 4.02
CA SER A 14 -8.64 23.23 2.67
C SER A 14 -7.77 24.10 1.76
N SER A 15 -6.59 23.61 1.37
CA SER A 15 -5.75 24.28 0.39
C SER A 15 -6.47 24.33 -0.95
N ILE A 16 -6.43 25.49 -1.62
CA ILE A 16 -6.94 25.65 -2.99
C ILE A 16 -6.15 24.71 -3.90
N SER A 17 -6.83 23.79 -4.57
CA SER A 17 -6.20 22.90 -5.55
C SER A 17 -5.70 23.73 -6.72
N ILE A 18 -4.38 23.79 -6.89
CA ILE A 18 -3.74 24.50 -8.00
C ILE A 18 -4.03 23.72 -9.28
N LYS A 19 -4.32 24.43 -10.38
CA LYS A 19 -4.52 23.80 -11.68
C LYS A 19 -3.28 22.99 -12.05
N LYS A 20 -3.47 21.68 -12.28
CA LYS A 20 -2.38 20.80 -12.73
C LYS A 20 -1.84 21.28 -14.08
N PRO A 21 -0.51 21.36 -14.25
CA PRO A 21 0.09 21.73 -15.53
C PRO A 21 -0.20 20.66 -16.58
N ASP A 22 -0.14 21.03 -17.87
CA ASP A 22 -0.59 20.15 -18.96
C ASP A 22 0.24 18.86 -19.07
N TRP A 23 1.54 18.93 -18.78
CA TRP A 23 2.43 17.76 -18.78
C TRP A 23 2.13 16.73 -17.67
N LEU A 24 1.35 17.09 -16.64
CA LEU A 24 0.98 16.20 -15.53
C LEU A 24 -0.37 15.49 -15.76
N LYS A 25 -1.02 15.71 -16.90
CA LYS A 25 -2.33 15.13 -17.21
C LYS A 25 -2.17 13.82 -17.98
N VAL A 26 -2.92 12.81 -17.59
CA VAL A 26 -3.04 11.53 -18.29
C VAL A 26 -4.46 11.33 -18.80
N ARG A 27 -4.63 10.43 -19.76
CA ARG A 27 -5.96 10.00 -20.20
C ARG A 27 -6.57 9.08 -19.16
N ALA A 28 -7.87 9.24 -18.90
CA ALA A 28 -8.59 8.33 -18.02
C ALA A 28 -8.59 6.91 -18.61
N PRO A 29 -8.45 5.86 -17.79
CA PRO A 29 -8.53 4.49 -18.27
C PRO A 29 -9.96 4.19 -18.73
N THR A 30 -10.11 3.80 -20.00
CA THR A 30 -11.41 3.43 -20.59
C THR A 30 -11.43 2.01 -21.14
N SER A 31 -10.34 1.26 -20.98
CA SER A 31 -10.22 -0.09 -21.53
C SER A 31 -11.12 -1.10 -20.80
N ASP A 32 -11.59 -2.11 -21.53
CA ASP A 32 -12.38 -3.20 -20.94
C ASP A 32 -11.55 -4.02 -19.95
N ASN A 33 -10.23 -4.13 -20.16
CA ASN A 33 -9.33 -4.77 -19.21
C ASN A 33 -9.37 -4.09 -17.83
N TRP A 34 -9.36 -2.75 -17.79
CA TRP A 34 -9.45 -2.03 -16.53
C TRP A 34 -10.76 -2.33 -15.79
N LYS A 35 -11.90 -2.38 -16.49
CA LYS A 35 -13.18 -2.73 -15.85
C LYS A 35 -13.15 -4.15 -15.27
N LYS A 36 -12.63 -5.12 -16.03
CA LYS A 36 -12.51 -6.51 -15.58
C LYS A 36 -11.68 -6.64 -14.31
N VAL A 37 -10.51 -6.02 -14.27
CA VAL A 37 -9.63 -6.06 -13.09
C VAL A 37 -10.29 -5.36 -11.90
N LYS A 38 -10.96 -4.23 -12.12
CA LYS A 38 -11.72 -3.54 -11.07
C LYS A 38 -12.82 -4.42 -10.48
N ASP A 39 -13.60 -5.08 -11.33
CA ASP A 39 -14.67 -5.99 -10.89
C ASP A 39 -14.10 -7.21 -10.15
N LEU A 40 -12.94 -7.72 -10.59
CA LEU A 40 -12.19 -8.77 -9.91
C LEU A 40 -11.78 -8.36 -8.49
N MET A 41 -11.13 -7.20 -8.31
CA MET A 41 -10.75 -6.68 -6.99
C MET A 41 -11.95 -6.58 -6.05
N LYS A 42 -13.06 -6.02 -6.56
CA LYS A 42 -14.30 -5.90 -5.82
C LYS A 42 -14.89 -7.25 -5.41
N SER A 43 -14.92 -8.22 -6.34
CA SER A 43 -15.46 -9.56 -6.06
C SER A 43 -14.67 -10.31 -4.99
N LYS A 44 -13.34 -10.10 -4.94
CA LYS A 44 -12.45 -10.71 -3.95
C LYS A 44 -12.33 -9.90 -2.65
N LYS A 45 -13.05 -8.78 -2.53
CA LYS A 45 -12.96 -7.86 -1.36
C LYS A 45 -11.52 -7.45 -1.08
N LEU A 46 -10.79 -7.10 -2.14
CA LEU A 46 -9.40 -6.63 -2.06
C LEU A 46 -9.35 -5.14 -2.32
N VAL A 47 -8.32 -4.52 -1.74
CA VAL A 47 -8.04 -3.10 -1.90
C VAL A 47 -6.70 -2.95 -2.62
N THR A 48 -6.62 -1.97 -3.53
CA THR A 48 -5.37 -1.65 -4.23
C THR A 48 -4.98 -0.21 -3.94
N VAL A 49 -3.67 0.05 -3.79
CA VAL A 49 -3.17 1.44 -3.75
C VAL A 49 -3.48 2.15 -5.06
N CYS A 50 -3.54 1.41 -6.16
CA CYS A 50 -3.89 1.96 -7.46
C CYS A 50 -5.23 2.72 -7.43
N GLU A 51 -6.22 2.18 -6.73
CA GLU A 51 -7.54 2.80 -6.58
C GLU A 51 -7.57 3.81 -5.42
N GLU A 52 -7.09 3.44 -4.24
CA GLU A 52 -7.19 4.28 -3.03
C GLU A 52 -6.33 5.55 -3.11
N ALA A 53 -5.18 5.50 -3.81
CA ALA A 53 -4.36 6.67 -4.07
C ALA A 53 -4.76 7.43 -5.34
N ALA A 54 -5.84 7.02 -6.02
CA ALA A 54 -6.30 7.60 -7.28
C ALA A 54 -5.18 7.68 -8.33
N CYS A 55 -4.48 6.56 -8.54
CA CYS A 55 -3.27 6.52 -9.36
C CYS A 55 -3.59 6.82 -10.83
N PRO A 56 -2.95 7.84 -11.45
CA PRO A 56 -3.14 8.15 -12.87
C PRO A 56 -2.67 7.02 -13.80
N ASN A 57 -1.77 6.15 -13.32
CA ASN A 57 -1.10 5.12 -14.13
C ASN A 57 -1.82 3.76 -14.08
N ILE A 58 -2.94 3.63 -13.37
CA ILE A 58 -3.63 2.35 -13.12
C ILE A 58 -3.91 1.54 -14.40
N GLY A 59 -4.35 2.20 -15.48
CA GLY A 59 -4.65 1.53 -16.75
C GLY A 59 -3.40 0.98 -17.44
N GLU A 60 -2.29 1.71 -17.38
CA GLU A 60 -1.03 1.29 -17.98
C GLU A 60 -0.42 0.12 -17.20
N CYS A 61 -0.32 0.24 -15.87
CA CYS A 61 0.26 -0.81 -15.02
C CYS A 61 -0.48 -2.14 -15.18
N TRP A 62 -1.82 -2.11 -15.09
CA TRP A 62 -2.62 -3.32 -15.23
C TRP A 62 -2.53 -3.95 -16.63
N SER A 63 -2.34 -3.14 -17.69
CA SER A 63 -2.13 -3.66 -19.05
C SER A 63 -0.79 -4.39 -19.19
N LYS A 64 0.20 -4.03 -18.38
CA LYS A 64 1.53 -4.65 -18.33
C LYS A 64 1.60 -5.83 -17.36
N LYS A 65 0.48 -6.33 -16.83
CA LYS A 65 0.47 -7.40 -15.81
C LYS A 65 1.23 -6.99 -14.52
N HIS A 66 1.10 -5.73 -14.11
CA HIS A 66 1.64 -5.18 -12.86
C HIS A 66 0.52 -4.61 -12.00
N ALA A 67 0.54 -4.87 -10.69
CA ALA A 67 -0.39 -4.27 -9.75
C ALA A 67 0.22 -4.11 -8.34
N THR A 68 -0.30 -3.14 -7.59
CA THR A 68 0.05 -2.91 -6.18
C THR A 68 -1.14 -3.25 -5.28
N MET A 69 -0.98 -4.33 -4.51
CA MET A 69 -1.99 -4.82 -3.57
C MET A 69 -1.81 -4.15 -2.22
N MET A 70 -2.89 -3.60 -1.66
CA MET A 70 -2.88 -3.02 -0.32
C MET A 70 -3.52 -4.00 0.67
N ILE A 71 -2.69 -4.59 1.54
CA ILE A 71 -3.13 -5.51 2.59
C ILE A 71 -3.43 -4.76 3.89
N LEU A 72 -4.08 -5.44 4.84
CA LEU A 72 -4.45 -4.92 6.17
C LEU A 72 -5.51 -3.80 6.14
N GLY A 73 -6.25 -3.71 5.03
CA GLY A 73 -7.39 -2.81 4.86
C GLY A 73 -7.04 -1.41 4.35
N GLU A 74 -8.02 -0.51 4.43
CA GLU A 74 -7.99 0.85 3.86
C GLU A 74 -7.88 1.97 4.92
N VAL A 75 -7.80 1.59 6.20
CA VAL A 75 -7.74 2.54 7.33
C VAL A 75 -6.39 2.41 8.03
N CYS A 76 -5.61 3.48 7.97
CA CYS A 76 -4.29 3.59 8.54
C CYS A 76 -4.33 4.13 9.98
N THR A 77 -3.43 3.66 10.84
CA THR A 77 -3.24 4.22 12.19
C THR A 77 -2.50 5.55 12.22
N ARG A 78 -1.98 6.00 11.06
CA ARG A 78 -1.15 7.21 10.93
C ARG A 78 -1.65 8.19 9.88
N ALA A 79 -1.31 9.46 10.05
CA ALA A 79 -1.83 10.58 9.27
C ALA A 79 -0.76 11.34 8.49
N CYS A 80 0.01 10.67 7.64
CA CYS A 80 0.97 11.33 6.73
C CYS A 80 0.27 12.43 5.91
N ALA A 81 0.84 13.63 5.86
CA ALA A 81 0.16 14.82 5.32
C ALA A 81 -0.20 14.70 3.83
N PHE A 82 0.63 13.98 3.07
CA PHE A 82 0.47 13.75 1.63
C PHE A 82 -0.40 12.53 1.29
N CYS A 83 -0.61 11.62 2.24
CA CYS A 83 -1.25 10.34 1.97
C CYS A 83 -2.78 10.49 1.89
N ASN A 84 -3.36 9.88 0.85
CA ASN A 84 -4.80 9.89 0.57
C ASN A 84 -5.58 8.78 1.30
N ILE A 85 -4.87 7.85 1.94
CA ILE A 85 -5.49 6.75 2.68
C ILE A 85 -6.22 7.28 3.92
N THR A 86 -7.38 6.70 4.21
CA THR A 86 -8.19 7.04 5.38
C THR A 86 -7.41 6.77 6.66
N THR A 87 -7.41 7.70 7.61
CA THR A 87 -6.81 7.47 8.92
C THR A 87 -7.89 7.23 9.97
N GLY A 88 -7.69 6.25 10.84
CA GLY A 88 -8.62 5.92 11.92
C GLY A 88 -8.22 4.62 12.63
N THR A 89 -9.19 3.99 13.29
CA THR A 89 -9.02 2.67 13.88
C THR A 89 -9.24 1.60 12.81
N PRO A 90 -8.24 0.77 12.48
CA PRO A 90 -8.39 -0.30 11.50
C PRO A 90 -9.37 -1.38 11.97
N ASN A 91 -9.91 -2.13 11.02
CA ASN A 91 -10.68 -3.34 11.31
C ASN A 91 -9.77 -4.47 11.82
N ALA A 92 -10.39 -5.54 12.34
CA ALA A 92 -9.70 -6.78 12.65
C ALA A 92 -8.98 -7.32 11.40
N ILE A 93 -7.84 -7.99 11.62
CA ILE A 93 -7.12 -8.65 10.52
C ILE A 93 -8.01 -9.71 9.89
N ASP A 94 -8.07 -9.70 8.56
CA ASP A 94 -8.63 -10.79 7.80
C ASP A 94 -7.54 -11.83 7.50
N VAL A 95 -7.62 -12.98 8.17
CA VAL A 95 -6.64 -14.07 8.01
C VAL A 95 -6.70 -14.76 6.64
N PHE A 96 -7.77 -14.56 5.86
CA PHE A 96 -7.93 -15.11 4.51
C PHE A 96 -7.54 -14.10 3.41
N GLU A 97 -7.21 -12.86 3.76
CA GLU A 97 -6.72 -11.85 2.80
C GLU A 97 -5.50 -12.34 2.00
N PRO A 98 -4.47 -12.99 2.59
CA PRO A 98 -3.31 -13.51 1.85
C PRO A 98 -3.69 -14.47 0.71
N ILE A 99 -4.63 -15.38 0.99
CA ILE A 99 -5.13 -16.34 0.00
C ILE A 99 -5.82 -15.58 -1.14
N ARG A 100 -6.73 -14.65 -0.83
CA ARG A 100 -7.46 -13.88 -1.84
C ARG A 100 -6.53 -13.03 -2.70
N VAL A 101 -5.48 -12.44 -2.11
CA VAL A 101 -4.43 -11.73 -2.85
C VAL A 101 -3.74 -12.68 -3.82
N ALA A 102 -3.31 -13.86 -3.36
CA ALA A 102 -2.68 -14.85 -4.24
C ALA A 102 -3.61 -15.31 -5.37
N GLU A 103 -4.92 -15.47 -5.10
CA GLU A 103 -5.87 -15.75 -6.18
C GLU A 103 -5.97 -14.60 -7.18
N ALA A 104 -6.01 -13.36 -6.72
CA ALA A 104 -6.07 -12.21 -7.61
C ALA A 104 -4.83 -12.09 -8.49
N VAL A 105 -3.65 -12.29 -7.89
CA VAL A 105 -2.36 -12.31 -8.60
C VAL A 105 -2.36 -13.38 -9.71
N ASN A 106 -2.84 -14.58 -9.39
CA ASN A 106 -2.97 -15.67 -10.34
C ASN A 106 -4.01 -15.39 -11.44
N ASP A 107 -5.21 -14.94 -11.07
CA ASP A 107 -6.33 -14.69 -11.99
C ASP A 107 -6.01 -13.55 -12.97
N MET A 108 -5.14 -12.62 -12.56
CA MET A 108 -4.62 -11.53 -13.40
C MET A 108 -3.37 -11.90 -14.19
N GLU A 109 -2.79 -13.08 -13.95
CA GLU A 109 -1.52 -13.52 -14.52
C GLU A 109 -0.41 -12.47 -14.37
N LEU A 110 -0.27 -11.86 -13.17
CA LEU A 110 0.71 -10.81 -12.95
C LEU A 110 2.14 -11.34 -13.14
N GLU A 111 2.96 -10.57 -13.86
CA GLU A 111 4.41 -10.81 -13.97
C GLU A 111 5.14 -10.26 -12.74
N HIS A 112 4.61 -9.18 -12.17
CA HIS A 112 5.15 -8.52 -11.00
C HIS A 112 4.03 -7.96 -10.12
N VAL A 113 4.13 -8.20 -8.81
CA VAL A 113 3.21 -7.67 -7.80
C VAL A 113 3.98 -6.90 -6.74
N VAL A 114 3.48 -5.71 -6.41
CA VAL A 114 3.94 -4.95 -5.24
C VAL A 114 2.94 -5.18 -4.10
N ILE A 115 3.39 -5.62 -2.95
CA ILE A 115 2.57 -5.74 -1.73
C ILE A 115 2.91 -4.57 -0.83
N THR A 116 1.90 -3.82 -0.42
CA THR A 116 2.05 -2.74 0.55
C THR A 116 0.92 -2.76 1.56
N SER A 117 1.01 -1.98 2.63
CA SER A 117 -0.02 -1.92 3.65
C SER A 117 -0.19 -0.53 4.21
N VAL A 118 -1.31 -0.34 4.90
CA VAL A 118 -1.43 0.73 5.88
C VAL A 118 -0.54 0.48 7.11
N ASP A 119 -0.23 1.53 7.87
CA ASP A 119 0.42 1.36 9.18
C ASP A 119 -0.57 0.73 10.17
N ARG A 120 -0.15 -0.35 10.83
CA ARG A 120 -0.91 -1.08 11.85
C ARG A 120 -0.22 -1.04 13.20
N ASP A 121 -0.09 0.16 13.77
CA ASP A 121 0.55 0.36 15.09
C ASP A 121 -0.15 -0.41 16.22
N ASP A 122 -1.42 -0.77 16.03
CA ASP A 122 -2.25 -1.59 16.92
C ASP A 122 -1.80 -3.06 17.00
N LEU A 123 -1.07 -3.56 16.00
CA LEU A 123 -0.59 -4.94 15.95
C LEU A 123 0.79 -5.10 16.61
N LYS A 124 1.04 -6.25 17.24
CA LYS A 124 2.30 -6.54 17.94
C LYS A 124 3.52 -6.54 17.01
N ASP A 125 3.33 -6.96 15.76
CA ASP A 125 4.37 -7.05 14.72
C ASP A 125 4.15 -6.01 13.60
N GLY A 126 3.25 -5.04 13.80
CA GLY A 126 2.93 -4.04 12.78
C GLY A 126 2.37 -4.59 11.47
N GLY A 127 1.92 -5.85 11.44
CA GLY A 127 1.41 -6.51 10.23
C GLY A 127 2.44 -7.33 9.45
N ALA A 128 3.68 -7.45 9.93
CA ALA A 128 4.75 -8.19 9.24
C ALA A 128 4.38 -9.65 8.91
N THR A 129 3.66 -10.34 9.81
CA THR A 129 3.19 -11.70 9.57
C THR A 129 2.21 -11.77 8.39
N GLN A 130 1.38 -10.74 8.18
CA GLN A 130 0.45 -10.69 7.06
C GLN A 130 1.18 -10.56 5.71
N PHE A 131 2.25 -9.75 5.67
CA PHE A 131 3.13 -9.69 4.50
C PHE A 131 3.73 -11.06 4.20
N ALA A 132 4.33 -11.72 5.21
CA ALA A 132 4.96 -13.02 5.04
C ALA A 132 3.97 -14.09 4.54
N ASN A 133 2.76 -14.14 5.11
CA ASN A 133 1.70 -15.04 4.67
C ASN A 133 1.26 -14.74 3.22
N THR A 134 1.20 -13.47 2.85
CA THR A 134 0.82 -13.05 1.48
C THR A 134 1.87 -13.48 0.47
N ILE A 135 3.16 -13.27 0.78
CA ILE A 135 4.26 -13.73 -0.07
C ILE A 135 4.21 -15.25 -0.24
N TYR A 136 4.02 -15.99 0.87
CA TYR A 136 3.93 -17.44 0.85
C TYR A 136 2.79 -17.96 -0.05
N GLU A 137 1.57 -17.42 0.11
CA GLU A 137 0.44 -17.85 -0.70
C GLU A 137 0.60 -17.47 -2.19
N ILE A 138 1.20 -16.30 -2.49
CA ILE A 138 1.51 -15.91 -3.88
C ILE A 138 2.52 -16.88 -4.48
N ARG A 139 3.63 -17.19 -3.81
CA ARG A 139 4.64 -18.13 -4.32
C ARG A 139 4.06 -19.51 -4.60
N LYS A 140 3.15 -19.98 -3.73
CA LYS A 140 2.47 -21.26 -3.91
C LYS A 140 1.58 -21.28 -5.16
N LYS A 141 0.86 -20.19 -5.43
CA LYS A 141 -0.14 -20.14 -6.51
C LYS A 141 0.42 -19.62 -7.84
N SER A 142 1.40 -18.74 -7.79
CA SER A 142 2.00 -18.04 -8.94
C SER A 142 3.53 -17.99 -8.79
N PRO A 143 4.23 -19.14 -8.90
CA PRO A 143 5.66 -19.25 -8.60
C PRO A 143 6.56 -18.42 -9.51
N ASN A 144 6.09 -18.02 -10.69
CA ASN A 144 6.84 -17.21 -11.64
C ASN A 144 6.62 -15.69 -11.46
N THR A 145 5.67 -15.28 -10.61
CA THR A 145 5.41 -13.86 -10.35
C THR A 145 6.49 -13.32 -9.42
N SER A 146 7.11 -12.21 -9.82
CA SER A 146 8.04 -11.48 -8.96
C SER A 146 7.30 -10.64 -7.92
N ILE A 147 7.83 -10.57 -6.69
CA ILE A 147 7.17 -9.98 -5.53
C ILE A 147 8.06 -8.87 -4.95
N GLU A 148 7.62 -7.63 -5.10
CA GLU A 148 8.14 -6.49 -4.35
C GLU A 148 7.30 -6.25 -3.11
N ILE A 149 7.93 -5.84 -2.01
CA ILE A 149 7.21 -5.29 -0.85
C ILE A 149 7.55 -3.82 -0.65
N LEU A 150 6.54 -3.00 -0.41
CA LEU A 150 6.67 -1.62 0.04
C LEU A 150 6.15 -1.53 1.48
N THR A 151 7.08 -1.54 2.43
CA THR A 151 6.79 -1.74 3.85
C THR A 151 6.53 -0.43 4.61
N PRO A 152 5.72 -0.46 5.68
CA PRO A 152 5.73 0.58 6.71
C PRO A 152 7.07 0.56 7.47
N ASP A 153 7.26 1.50 8.40
CA ASP A 153 8.51 1.59 9.17
C ASP A 153 8.62 0.63 10.37
N PHE A 154 7.55 -0.13 10.65
CA PHE A 154 7.42 -1.02 11.80
C PHE A 154 7.84 -0.41 13.14
N ARG A 155 7.52 0.88 13.37
CA ARG A 155 7.89 1.64 14.56
C ARG A 155 7.72 0.85 15.87
N ASN A 156 8.83 0.65 16.57
CA ASN A 156 8.92 -0.07 17.84
C ASN A 156 8.43 -1.52 17.79
N LYS A 157 8.57 -2.20 16.64
CA LYS A 157 8.22 -3.61 16.45
C LYS A 157 9.49 -4.41 16.13
N SER A 158 10.16 -4.91 17.18
CA SER A 158 11.50 -5.48 17.06
C SER A 158 11.61 -6.67 16.10
N ASN A 159 10.56 -7.48 15.98
CA ASN A 159 10.61 -8.74 15.23
C ASN A 159 10.09 -8.60 13.79
N SER A 160 9.55 -7.44 13.42
CA SER A 160 8.87 -7.26 12.13
C SER A 160 9.83 -7.38 10.95
N LEU A 161 11.01 -6.77 11.05
CA LEU A 161 12.02 -6.84 9.99
C LEU A 161 12.51 -8.27 9.78
N GLU A 162 12.75 -9.02 10.86
CA GLU A 162 13.17 -10.42 10.79
C GLU A 162 12.12 -11.30 10.07
N ILE A 163 10.83 -11.12 10.40
CA ILE A 163 9.73 -11.82 9.74
C ILE A 163 9.69 -11.50 8.24
N ILE A 164 9.84 -10.24 7.88
CA ILE A 164 9.84 -9.80 6.48
C ILE A 164 11.04 -10.38 5.72
N MET A 165 12.25 -10.30 6.28
CA MET A 165 13.44 -10.82 5.62
C MET A 165 13.38 -12.34 5.45
N ALA A 166 12.85 -13.07 6.45
CA ALA A 166 12.64 -14.51 6.37
C ALA A 166 11.59 -14.93 5.33
N SER A 167 10.76 -14.00 4.85
CA SER A 167 9.75 -14.27 3.82
C SER A 167 10.28 -14.15 2.38
N GLU A 168 11.53 -13.74 2.19
CA GLU A 168 12.24 -13.72 0.90
C GLU A 168 11.48 -13.01 -0.25
N PRO A 169 11.11 -11.72 -0.10
CA PRO A 169 10.63 -10.93 -1.23
C PRO A 169 11.74 -10.74 -2.28
N ASP A 170 11.37 -10.63 -3.56
CA ASP A 170 12.35 -10.37 -4.63
C ASP A 170 12.93 -8.96 -4.54
N VAL A 171 12.13 -7.99 -4.10
CA VAL A 171 12.53 -6.59 -3.91
C VAL A 171 11.99 -6.09 -2.57
N PHE A 172 12.89 -5.56 -1.74
CA PHE A 172 12.53 -4.85 -0.52
C PHE A 172 12.53 -3.34 -0.78
N ASN A 173 11.39 -2.69 -0.55
CA ASN A 173 11.21 -1.25 -0.71
C ASN A 173 10.68 -0.62 0.58
N HIS A 174 11.20 0.56 0.89
CA HIS A 174 10.70 1.45 1.92
C HIS A 174 10.93 2.90 1.50
N ASN A 175 9.86 3.68 1.39
CA ASN A 175 10.01 5.07 0.99
C ASN A 175 10.47 5.95 2.17
N LEU A 176 11.45 6.82 1.93
CA LEU A 176 11.74 7.96 2.81
C LEU A 176 10.75 9.12 2.59
N GLU A 177 10.26 9.27 1.36
CA GLU A 177 9.31 10.30 0.89
C GLU A 177 9.85 11.73 0.82
N THR A 178 10.64 12.18 1.80
CA THR A 178 11.15 13.55 1.81
C THR A 178 12.49 13.68 2.54
N VAL A 179 13.08 14.87 2.46
CA VAL A 179 14.33 15.24 3.12
C VAL A 179 14.17 15.36 4.65
N PRO A 180 15.25 15.20 5.44
CA PRO A 180 15.17 15.24 6.91
C PRO A 180 14.49 16.49 7.49
N SER A 181 14.71 17.66 6.89
CA SER A 181 14.18 18.94 7.38
C SER A 181 12.65 19.06 7.31
N LEU A 182 12.00 18.34 6.38
CA LEU A 182 10.55 18.35 6.20
C LEU A 182 9.87 17.11 6.79
N TYR A 183 10.65 16.15 7.31
CA TYR A 183 10.15 14.81 7.61
C TYR A 183 9.03 14.80 8.65
N ASN A 184 9.18 15.57 9.73
CA ASN A 184 8.16 15.62 10.80
C ASN A 184 6.87 16.34 10.36
N GLU A 185 6.95 17.26 9.39
CA GLU A 185 5.79 17.94 8.83
C GLU A 185 5.02 17.01 7.88
N VAL A 186 5.75 16.31 7.01
CA VAL A 186 5.17 15.44 5.97
C VAL A 186 4.74 14.08 6.53
N ARG A 187 5.51 13.53 7.48
CA ARG A 187 5.35 12.19 8.09
C ARG A 187 5.48 12.27 9.62
N PRO A 188 4.54 12.90 10.33
CA PRO A 188 4.64 13.11 11.79
C PRO A 188 4.81 11.81 12.60
N GLY A 189 4.25 10.70 12.10
CA GLY A 189 4.32 9.38 12.74
C GLY A 189 5.64 8.62 12.55
N ALA A 190 6.49 9.02 11.60
CA ALA A 190 7.73 8.32 11.24
C ALA A 190 8.98 9.12 11.61
N ARG A 191 10.17 8.50 11.55
CA ARG A 191 11.46 9.18 11.75
C ARG A 191 12.43 8.85 10.62
N TYR A 192 13.09 9.87 10.07
CA TYR A 192 13.96 9.74 8.89
C TYR A 192 15.02 8.64 9.06
N PHE A 193 15.78 8.67 10.16
CA PHE A 193 16.85 7.69 10.41
C PHE A 193 16.33 6.29 10.76
N THR A 194 15.10 6.17 11.29
CA THR A 194 14.45 4.87 11.46
C THR A 194 14.15 4.25 10.09
N SER A 195 13.54 5.03 9.20
CA SER A 195 13.25 4.61 7.83
C SER A 195 14.50 4.29 7.02
N LEU A 196 15.57 5.09 7.18
CA LEU A 196 16.85 4.84 6.51
C LEU A 196 17.50 3.52 6.99
N LYS A 197 17.40 3.22 8.29
CA LYS A 197 17.96 2.00 8.87
C LYS A 197 17.31 0.72 8.32
N LEU A 198 16.08 0.78 7.81
CA LEU A 198 15.44 -0.37 7.17
C LEU A 198 16.07 -0.75 5.83
N LEU A 199 16.83 0.16 5.23
CA LEU A 199 17.44 0.00 3.91
C LEU A 199 18.96 -0.26 3.98
N HIS A 200 19.54 -0.34 5.17
CA HIS A 200 20.98 -0.46 5.40
C HIS A 200 21.35 -1.68 6.22
#